data_AF-X1Q233-F1
#
_entry.id   AF-X1Q233-F1
#
_cell.length_a   1.000
_cell.length_b   1.000
_cell.length_c   1.000
_cell.angle_alpha   90.00
_cell.angle_beta   90.00
_cell.angle_gamma   90.00
#
_symmetry.space_group_name_H-M   'P 1'
#
loop_
_entity.id
_entity.type
_entity.pdbx_description
1 polymer ?
#
loop_
_entity_poly.entity_id
_entity_poly.type
_entity_poly.pdbx_seq_one_letter_code
_entity_poly.pdbx_strand_id
1 'polypeptide(L)'
;MLAMLDKGKKQAEVAEFFGVSPQAISDRLKKLNLAVTKNIVLESAGKVVRKNLTAIEQLQKINTDANEILDMLMKLIRGDKAALKDLEKHPDFKLKDPRELALKACSEIRGQLSLQADLFDKMYNARYTAEFQEEVLTAIGEVKPDVRKRIIQRLKERGALRSTISIP
;
A
#
# COMPACT_ATOMS: atom_id res chain seq x y z
N MET A 1 -30.78 -14.54 -9.15
CA MET A 1 -30.32 -13.90 -10.40
C MET A 1 -28.95 -14.43 -10.83
N LEU A 2 -27.85 -14.12 -10.12
CA LEU A 2 -26.49 -14.59 -10.47
C LEU A 2 -26.38 -16.11 -10.62
N ALA A 3 -26.83 -16.88 -9.62
CA ALA A 3 -26.84 -18.34 -9.66
C ALA A 3 -27.65 -18.96 -10.82
N MET A 4 -28.52 -18.20 -11.50
CA MET A 4 -29.22 -18.68 -12.71
C MET A 4 -28.41 -18.37 -13.97
N LEU A 5 -27.75 -17.21 -14.02
CA LEU A 5 -26.84 -16.82 -15.09
C LEU A 5 -25.59 -17.72 -15.09
N ASP A 6 -25.07 -18.06 -13.91
CA ASP A 6 -23.94 -18.99 -13.75
C ASP A 6 -24.28 -20.42 -14.20
N LYS A 7 -25.58 -20.78 -14.17
CA LYS A 7 -26.11 -22.03 -14.75
C LYS A 7 -26.40 -21.93 -16.25
N GLY A 8 -25.96 -20.85 -16.90
CA GLY A 8 -26.08 -20.64 -18.35
C GLY A 8 -27.41 -20.09 -18.83
N LYS A 9 -28.33 -19.68 -17.94
CA LYS A 9 -29.63 -19.12 -18.35
C LYS A 9 -29.47 -17.74 -18.99
N LYS A 10 -30.27 -17.46 -20.02
CA LYS A 10 -30.31 -16.15 -20.69
C LYS A 10 -31.03 -15.12 -19.82
N GLN A 11 -30.67 -13.85 -19.98
CA GLN A 11 -31.26 -12.75 -19.20
C GLN A 11 -32.79 -12.66 -19.35
N ALA A 12 -33.35 -13.06 -20.50
CA ALA A 12 -34.79 -13.14 -20.73
C ALA A 12 -35.47 -14.19 -19.84
N GLU A 13 -34.88 -15.39 -19.70
CA GLU A 13 -35.40 -16.46 -18.84
C GLU A 13 -35.28 -16.09 -17.36
N VAL A 14 -34.24 -15.33 -17.01
CA VAL A 14 -34.06 -14.79 -15.67
C VAL A 14 -35.10 -13.70 -15.40
N ALA A 15 -35.38 -12.84 -16.38
CA ALA A 15 -36.40 -11.79 -16.28
C ALA A 15 -37.80 -12.37 -16.07
N GLU A 16 -38.15 -13.41 -16.85
CA GLU A 16 -39.40 -14.15 -16.73
C GLU A 16 -39.54 -14.82 -15.36
N PHE A 17 -38.49 -15.49 -14.87
CA PHE A 17 -38.48 -16.09 -13.54
C PHE A 17 -38.68 -15.07 -12.41
N PHE A 18 -38.13 -13.87 -12.53
CA PHE A 18 -38.25 -12.80 -11.54
C PHE A 18 -39.47 -11.89 -11.78
N GLY A 19 -40.28 -12.12 -12.83
CA GLY A 19 -41.45 -11.31 -13.16
C GLY A 19 -41.11 -9.85 -13.49
N VAL A 20 -39.91 -9.60 -14.02
CA VAL A 20 -39.42 -8.24 -14.34
C VAL A 20 -39.05 -8.13 -15.81
N SER A 21 -38.83 -6.90 -16.29
CA SER A 21 -38.34 -6.71 -17.66
C SER A 21 -36.87 -7.18 -17.78
N PRO A 22 -36.46 -7.68 -18.96
CA PRO A 22 -35.05 -7.98 -19.24
C PRO A 22 -34.13 -6.78 -19.03
N GLN A 23 -34.64 -5.56 -19.25
CA GLN A 23 -33.93 -4.31 -18.99
C GLN A 23 -33.61 -4.13 -17.50
N ALA A 24 -34.56 -4.44 -16.60
CA ALA A 24 -34.35 -4.37 -15.16
C ALA A 24 -33.28 -5.37 -14.67
N ILE A 25 -33.22 -6.55 -15.27
CA ILE A 25 -32.14 -7.53 -15.02
C ILE A 25 -30.79 -6.95 -15.47
N SER A 26 -30.72 -6.36 -16.67
CA SER A 26 -29.51 -5.71 -17.20
C SER A 26 -29.02 -4.57 -16.30
N ASP A 27 -29.92 -3.69 -15.88
CA ASP A 27 -29.58 -2.56 -15.01
C ASP A 27 -29.17 -3.02 -13.61
N ARG A 28 -29.80 -4.08 -13.08
CA ARG A 28 -29.40 -4.67 -11.79
C ARG A 28 -28.03 -5.33 -11.87
N LEU A 29 -27.71 -6.04 -12.96
CA LEU A 29 -26.39 -6.60 -13.24
C LEU A 29 -25.32 -5.51 -13.34
N LYS A 30 -25.61 -4.42 -14.05
CA LYS A 30 -24.70 -3.26 -14.13
C LYS A 30 -24.41 -2.68 -12.75
N LYS A 31 -25.45 -2.44 -11.93
CA LYS A 31 -25.29 -1.93 -10.56
C LYS A 31 -24.53 -2.90 -9.65
N LEU A 32 -24.80 -4.20 -9.75
CA LEU A 32 -24.15 -5.21 -8.93
C LEU A 32 -22.67 -5.37 -9.32
N ASN A 33 -22.36 -5.41 -10.62
CA ASN A 33 -20.98 -5.44 -11.10
C ASN A 33 -20.21 -4.18 -10.73
N LEU A 34 -20.84 -3.00 -10.77
CA LEU A 34 -20.26 -1.76 -10.22
C LEU A 34 -19.95 -1.90 -8.73
N ALA A 35 -20.89 -2.40 -7.91
CA ALA A 35 -20.70 -2.57 -6.47
C ALA A 35 -19.60 -3.60 -6.12
N VAL A 36 -19.57 -4.75 -6.80
CA VAL A 36 -18.57 -5.80 -6.59
C VAL A 36 -17.18 -5.32 -7.04
N THR A 37 -17.10 -4.62 -8.17
CA THR A 37 -15.84 -4.03 -8.64
C THR A 37 -15.32 -2.99 -7.65
N LYS A 38 -16.18 -2.13 -7.10
CA LYS A 38 -15.80 -1.17 -6.05
C LYS A 38 -15.23 -1.85 -4.80
N ASN A 39 -15.85 -2.93 -4.32
CA ASN A 39 -15.40 -3.63 -3.12
C ASN A 39 -14.02 -4.31 -3.28
N ILE A 40 -13.81 -5.02 -4.39
CA ILE A 40 -12.53 -5.72 -4.65
C ILE A 40 -11.39 -4.71 -4.90
N VAL A 41 -11.70 -3.57 -5.54
CA VAL A 41 -10.73 -2.50 -5.81
C VAL A 41 -10.28 -1.80 -4.51
N LEU A 42 -11.20 -1.52 -3.59
CA LEU A 42 -10.89 -0.96 -2.27
C LEU A 42 -10.01 -1.89 -1.41
N GLU A 43 -10.25 -3.20 -1.45
CA GLU A 43 -9.41 -4.16 -0.71
C GLU A 43 -7.96 -4.23 -1.21
N SER A 44 -7.76 -4.07 -2.53
CA SER A 44 -6.48 -4.21 -3.21
C SER A 44 -5.55 -3.01 -2.95
N ALA A 45 -6.07 -1.79 -3.11
CA ALA A 45 -5.35 -0.54 -2.86
C ALA A 45 -5.02 -0.40 -1.37
N GLY A 46 -5.99 -0.73 -0.51
CA GLY A 46 -5.78 -0.79 0.92
C GLY A 46 -4.65 -1.75 1.30
N LYS A 47 -4.53 -2.92 0.67
CA LYS A 47 -3.47 -3.90 1.02
C LYS A 47 -2.06 -3.41 0.69
N VAL A 48 -1.84 -2.73 -0.44
CA VAL A 48 -0.49 -2.21 -0.79
C VAL A 48 -0.12 -1.00 0.04
N VAL A 49 -1.06 -0.07 0.24
CA VAL A 49 -0.85 1.08 1.12
C VAL A 49 -0.60 0.60 2.56
N ARG A 50 -1.38 -0.36 3.07
CA ARG A 50 -1.15 -0.96 4.39
C ARG A 50 0.21 -1.61 4.53
N LYS A 51 0.65 -2.43 3.54
CA LYS A 51 1.98 -3.05 3.58
C LYS A 51 3.11 -2.03 3.58
N ASN A 52 2.99 -0.97 2.78
CA ASN A 52 3.99 0.10 2.75
C ASN A 52 3.99 0.92 4.06
N LEU A 53 2.82 1.18 4.64
CA LEU A 53 2.70 1.81 5.96
C LEU A 53 3.37 0.97 7.05
N THR A 54 3.14 -0.35 7.06
CA THR A 54 3.82 -1.26 8.01
C THR A 54 5.34 -1.24 7.85
N ALA A 55 5.85 -1.17 6.61
CA ALA A 55 7.29 -1.06 6.37
C ALA A 55 7.86 0.28 6.91
N ILE A 56 7.12 1.38 6.78
CA ILE A 56 7.50 2.68 7.34
C ILE A 56 7.49 2.63 8.88
N GLU A 57 6.46 2.05 9.49
CA GLU A 57 6.38 1.89 10.95
C GLU A 57 7.56 1.07 11.49
N GLN A 58 7.91 -0.03 10.81
CA GLN A 58 9.07 -0.83 11.17
C GLN A 58 10.38 -0.05 11.00
N LEU A 59 10.53 0.71 9.92
CA LEU A 59 11.71 1.56 9.72
C LEU A 59 11.83 2.65 10.79
N GLN A 60 10.72 3.28 11.18
CA GLN A 60 10.70 4.26 12.27
C GLN A 60 11.12 3.65 13.60
N LYS A 61 10.66 2.42 13.89
CA LYS A 61 11.08 1.70 15.09
C LYS A 61 12.60 1.46 15.10
N ILE A 62 13.14 0.89 14.03
CA ILE A 62 14.59 0.63 13.92
C ILE A 62 15.38 1.95 14.01
N ASN A 63 14.87 3.03 13.40
CA ASN A 63 15.50 4.34 13.48
C ASN A 63 15.51 4.89 14.90
N THR A 64 14.42 4.72 15.64
CA THR A 64 14.34 5.11 17.05
C THR A 64 15.40 4.37 17.86
N ASP A 65 15.46 3.04 17.73
CA ASP A 65 16.44 2.20 18.43
C ASP A 65 17.88 2.62 18.08
N ALA A 66 18.16 2.92 16.80
CA ALA A 66 19.46 3.37 16.34
C ALA A 66 19.86 4.74 16.91
N ASN A 67 18.91 5.67 17.03
CA ASN A 67 19.14 6.97 17.65
C ASN A 67 19.39 6.84 19.17
N GLU A 68 18.64 5.98 19.86
CA GLU A 68 18.87 5.72 21.29
C GLU A 68 20.28 5.16 21.55
N ILE A 69 20.73 4.24 20.70
CA ILE A 69 22.10 3.72 20.74
C ILE A 69 23.11 4.85 20.50
N LEU A 70 22.90 5.68 19.47
CA LEU A 70 23.78 6.80 19.19
C LEU A 70 23.86 7.78 20.36
N ASP A 71 22.74 8.12 20.99
CA ASP A 71 22.69 9.01 22.15
C ASP A 71 23.49 8.45 23.34
N MET A 72 23.36 7.15 23.61
CA MET A 72 24.15 6.48 24.65
C MET A 72 25.65 6.54 24.33
N LEU A 73 26.05 6.25 23.09
CA LEU A 73 27.44 6.30 22.66
C LEU A 73 27.99 7.73 22.75
N MET A 74 27.21 8.73 22.38
CA MET A 74 27.61 10.15 22.48
C MET A 74 27.81 10.59 23.93
N LYS A 75 26.99 10.12 24.87
CA LYS A 75 27.19 10.35 26.32
C LYS A 75 28.50 9.73 26.81
N LEU A 76 28.80 8.49 26.40
CA LEU A 76 30.05 7.82 26.73
C LEU A 76 31.27 8.55 26.16
N ILE A 77 31.22 8.98 24.89
CA ILE A 77 32.30 9.75 24.23
C ILE A 77 32.58 11.07 24.96
N ARG A 78 31.54 11.71 25.51
CA ARG A 78 31.65 12.96 26.27
C ARG A 78 32.09 12.77 27.71
N GLY A 79 32.24 11.52 28.18
CA GLY A 79 32.63 11.22 29.56
C GLY A 79 31.53 11.45 30.59
N ASP A 80 30.26 11.27 30.22
CA ASP A 80 29.14 11.37 31.15
C ASP A 80 29.26 10.31 32.26
N LYS A 81 29.35 10.77 33.52
CA LYS A 81 29.53 9.93 34.70
C LYS A 81 28.37 8.95 34.93
N ALA A 82 27.14 9.32 34.57
CA ALA A 82 25.99 8.43 34.73
C ALA A 82 26.06 7.26 33.73
N ALA A 83 26.41 7.55 32.48
CA ALA A 83 26.59 6.53 31.45
C ALA A 83 27.74 5.57 31.76
N LEU A 84 28.85 6.07 32.31
CA LEU A 84 29.97 5.24 32.75
C LEU A 84 29.56 4.30 33.90
N LYS A 85 28.82 4.80 34.89
CA LYS A 85 28.34 4.00 36.02
C LYS A 85 27.37 2.89 35.58
N ASP A 86 26.56 3.12 34.56
CA ASP A 86 25.69 2.09 33.99
C ASP A 86 26.49 1.02 33.25
N LEU A 87 27.58 1.39 32.58
CA LEU A 87 28.50 0.43 31.95
C LEU A 87 29.21 -0.45 33.00
N GLU A 88 29.61 0.15 34.13
CA GLU A 88 30.27 -0.55 35.24
C GLU A 88 29.40 -1.64 35.90
N LYS A 89 28.05 -1.55 35.77
CA LYS A 89 27.13 -2.62 36.23
C LYS A 89 27.29 -3.92 35.44
N HIS A 90 27.93 -3.86 34.28
CA HIS A 90 28.18 -5.00 33.40
C HIS A 90 29.70 -5.16 33.19
N PRO A 91 30.46 -5.60 34.21
CA PRO A 91 31.92 -5.60 34.18
C PRO A 91 32.53 -6.52 33.11
N ASP A 92 31.79 -7.54 32.67
CA ASP A 92 32.21 -8.46 31.60
C ASP A 92 31.96 -7.89 30.19
N PHE A 93 31.26 -6.76 30.09
CA PHE A 93 30.90 -6.16 28.82
C PHE A 93 32.07 -5.35 28.24
N LYS A 94 32.74 -5.92 27.23
CA LYS A 94 33.77 -5.23 26.46
C LYS A 94 33.14 -4.42 25.32
N LEU A 95 32.89 -3.14 25.59
CA LEU A 95 32.49 -2.20 24.57
C LEU A 95 33.66 -1.96 23.58
N LYS A 96 33.39 -2.03 22.28
CA LYS A 96 34.33 -1.56 21.24
C LYS A 96 34.50 -0.04 21.33
N ASP A 97 35.42 0.57 20.58
CA ASP A 97 35.59 2.04 20.59
C ASP A 97 34.23 2.74 20.36
N PRO A 98 33.72 3.50 21.37
CA PRO A 98 32.44 4.19 21.26
C PRO A 98 32.37 5.13 20.05
N ARG A 99 33.51 5.72 19.63
CA ARG A 99 33.57 6.61 18.47
C ARG A 99 33.32 5.85 17.17
N GLU A 100 33.92 4.67 17.03
CA GLU A 100 33.70 3.80 15.86
C GLU A 100 32.24 3.33 15.80
N LEU A 101 31.68 2.93 16.95
CA LEU A 101 30.28 2.51 17.05
C LEU A 101 29.31 3.66 16.74
N ALA A 102 29.61 4.87 17.20
CA ALA A 102 28.79 6.06 16.92
C ALA A 102 28.79 6.39 15.42
N LEU A 103 29.95 6.30 14.75
CA LEU A 103 30.04 6.49 13.31
C LEU A 103 29.23 5.46 12.53
N LYS A 104 29.23 4.19 12.98
CA LYS A 104 28.40 3.13 12.39
C LYS A 104 26.92 3.39 12.58
N ALA A 105 26.49 3.79 13.78
CA ALA A 105 25.11 4.16 14.06
C ALA A 105 24.65 5.34 13.19
N CYS A 106 25.47 6.39 13.07
CA CYS A 106 25.21 7.52 12.17
C CYS A 106 25.07 7.09 10.70
N SER A 107 25.89 6.14 10.24
CA SER A 107 25.81 5.61 8.88
C SER A 107 24.50 4.85 8.64
N GLU A 108 24.09 4.03 9.61
CA GLU A 108 22.84 3.26 9.55
C GLU A 108 21.61 4.19 9.53
N ILE A 109 21.56 5.18 10.43
CA ILE A 109 20.51 6.21 10.47
C ILE A 109 20.40 6.92 9.11
N ARG A 110 21.53 7.29 8.50
CA ARG A 110 21.54 7.92 7.18
C ARG A 110 20.98 7.00 6.09
N GLY A 111 21.34 5.72 6.12
CA GLY A 111 20.81 4.70 5.20
C GLY A 111 19.30 4.57 5.31
N GLN A 112 18.78 4.56 6.55
CA GLN A 112 17.34 4.49 6.81
C GLN A 112 16.59 5.74 6.34
N LEU A 113 17.14 6.93 6.56
CA LEU A 113 16.56 8.18 6.07
C LEU A 113 16.48 8.20 4.53
N SER A 114 17.53 7.71 3.86
CA SER A 114 17.53 7.57 2.39
C SER A 114 16.44 6.60 1.92
N LEU A 115 16.32 5.45 2.58
CA LEU A 115 15.30 4.46 2.24
C LEU A 115 13.88 5.01 2.48
N GLN A 116 13.70 5.78 3.56
CA GLN A 116 12.43 6.43 3.86
C GLN A 116 12.06 7.48 2.80
N ALA A 117 13.03 8.28 2.34
CA ALA A 117 12.83 9.24 1.25
C ALA A 117 12.44 8.53 -0.06
N ASP A 118 13.13 7.44 -0.42
CA ASP A 118 12.81 6.62 -1.59
C ASP A 118 11.41 6.02 -1.52
N LEU A 119 10.99 5.56 -0.34
CA LEU A 119 9.64 5.04 -0.13
C LEU A 119 8.58 6.13 -0.28
N PHE A 120 8.83 7.32 0.27
CA PHE A 120 7.93 8.46 0.12
C PHE A 120 7.78 8.88 -1.35
N ASP A 121 8.88 8.98 -2.09
CA ASP A 121 8.84 9.32 -3.51
C ASP A 121 8.04 8.27 -4.31
N LYS A 122 8.29 6.97 -4.05
CA LYS A 122 7.51 5.88 -4.68
C LYS A 122 6.03 5.95 -4.34
N MET A 123 5.68 6.26 -3.09
CA MET A 123 4.28 6.42 -2.67
C MET A 123 3.62 7.63 -3.33
N TYR A 124 4.33 8.75 -3.43
CA TYR A 124 3.85 9.95 -4.10
C TYR A 124 3.60 9.70 -5.59
N ASN A 125 4.58 9.09 -6.28
CA ASN A 125 4.46 8.72 -7.69
C ASN A 125 3.32 7.70 -7.92
N ALA A 126 3.15 6.73 -7.02
CA ALA A 126 2.05 5.78 -7.10
C ALA A 126 0.68 6.46 -6.94
N ARG A 127 0.57 7.44 -6.04
CA ARG A 127 -0.66 8.23 -5.84
C ARG A 127 -0.99 9.06 -7.08
N TYR A 128 -0.02 9.83 -7.61
CA TYR A 128 -0.23 10.64 -8.80
C TYR A 128 -0.61 9.79 -10.02
N THR A 129 0.04 8.63 -10.17
CA THR A 129 -0.29 7.67 -11.23
C THR A 129 -1.72 7.15 -11.08
N ALA A 130 -2.16 6.86 -9.85
CA ALA A 130 -3.53 6.40 -9.59
C ALA A 130 -4.57 7.50 -9.92
N GLU A 131 -4.32 8.73 -9.48
CA GLU A 131 -5.20 9.89 -9.76
C GLU A 131 -5.32 10.14 -11.27
N PHE A 132 -4.20 10.11 -12.01
CA PHE A 132 -4.21 10.23 -13.47
C PHE A 132 -4.99 9.09 -14.15
N GLN A 133 -4.78 7.85 -13.71
CA GLN A 133 -5.47 6.69 -14.29
C GLN A 133 -6.98 6.72 -14.00
N GLU A 134 -7.38 7.19 -12.83
CA GLU A 134 -8.78 7.39 -12.46
C GLU A 134 -9.44 8.44 -13.37
N GLU A 135 -8.80 9.59 -13.57
CA GLU A 135 -9.29 10.67 -14.43
C GLU A 135 -9.46 10.18 -15.89
N VAL A 136 -8.43 9.53 -16.45
CA VAL A 136 -8.48 9.00 -17.82
C VAL A 136 -9.58 7.95 -17.98
N LEU A 137 -9.71 7.01 -17.04
CA LEU A 137 -10.75 5.99 -17.12
C LEU A 137 -12.15 6.58 -16.93
N THR A 138 -12.29 7.66 -16.17
CA THR A 138 -13.55 8.39 -15.99
C THR A 138 -13.94 9.07 -17.29
N ALA A 139 -13.06 9.87 -17.88
CA ALA A 139 -13.29 10.54 -19.17
C ALA A 139 -13.65 9.54 -20.29
N ILE A 140 -12.96 8.39 -20.37
CA ILE A 140 -13.31 7.33 -21.34
C ILE A 140 -14.70 6.74 -21.03
N GLY A 141 -15.03 6.58 -19.74
CA GLY A 141 -16.31 6.06 -19.28
C GLY A 141 -17.49 6.94 -19.69
N GLU A 142 -17.32 8.26 -19.61
CA GLU A 142 -18.33 9.26 -19.99
C GLU A 142 -18.66 9.20 -21.49
N VAL A 143 -17.64 8.96 -22.34
CA VAL A 143 -17.84 8.90 -23.80
C VAL A 143 -18.26 7.51 -24.27
N LYS A 144 -17.58 6.45 -23.83
CA LYS A 144 -17.83 5.05 -24.25
C LYS A 144 -17.56 4.05 -23.10
N PRO A 145 -18.60 3.69 -22.33
CA PRO A 145 -18.49 2.77 -21.19
C PRO A 145 -17.90 1.40 -21.53
N ASP A 146 -18.22 0.86 -22.71
CA ASP A 146 -17.74 -0.47 -23.11
C ASP A 146 -16.26 -0.47 -23.48
N VAL A 147 -15.73 0.66 -23.97
CA VAL A 147 -14.30 0.82 -24.22
C VAL A 147 -13.53 0.84 -22.90
N ARG A 148 -14.03 1.57 -21.90
CA ARG A 148 -13.48 1.57 -20.53
C ARG A 148 -13.37 0.15 -19.97
N LYS A 149 -14.45 -0.65 -20.06
CA LYS A 149 -14.46 -2.05 -19.58
C LYS A 149 -13.41 -2.92 -20.26
N ARG A 150 -13.29 -2.84 -21.60
CA ARG A 150 -12.26 -3.60 -22.33
C ARG A 150 -10.85 -3.19 -21.96
N ILE A 151 -10.61 -1.89 -21.75
CA ILE A 151 -9.30 -1.38 -21.31
C ILE A 151 -8.96 -1.95 -19.94
N ILE A 152 -9.90 -1.87 -18.98
CA ILE A 152 -9.71 -2.45 -17.65
C ILE A 152 -9.42 -3.94 -17.72
N GLN A 153 -10.17 -4.69 -18.53
CA GLN A 153 -9.97 -6.13 -18.69
C GLN A 153 -8.57 -6.45 -19.22
N ARG A 154 -8.12 -5.75 -20.28
CA ARG A 154 -6.76 -5.92 -20.83
C ARG A 154 -5.67 -5.53 -19.83
N LEU A 155 -5.89 -4.48 -19.04
CA LEU A 155 -4.95 -4.07 -17.99
C LEU A 155 -4.84 -5.10 -16.87
N LYS A 156 -5.95 -5.78 -16.51
CA LYS A 156 -5.95 -6.90 -15.56
C LYS A 156 -5.19 -8.11 -16.11
N GLU A 157 -5.47 -8.49 -17.35
CA GLU A 157 -4.81 -9.63 -18.02
C GLU A 157 -3.29 -9.45 -18.14
N ARG A 158 -2.82 -8.21 -18.28
CA ARG A 158 -1.39 -7.89 -18.35
C ARG A 158 -0.72 -7.70 -16.98
N GLY A 159 -1.46 -7.78 -15.88
CA GLY A 159 -0.95 -7.41 -14.56
C GLY A 159 -0.49 -5.94 -14.45
N ALA A 160 -0.87 -5.10 -15.42
CA ALA A 160 -0.47 -3.70 -15.53
C ALA A 160 -1.35 -2.79 -14.65
N LEU A 161 -2.51 -3.29 -14.22
CA LEU A 161 -3.24 -2.77 -13.08
C LEU A 161 -2.45 -3.07 -11.81
N ARG A 162 -1.45 -2.23 -11.53
CA ARG A 162 -0.92 -2.10 -10.17
C ARG A 162 -2.12 -1.75 -9.30
N SER A 163 -2.29 -2.47 -8.20
CA SER A 163 -3.46 -2.50 -7.32
C SER A 163 -3.85 -1.15 -6.67
N THR A 164 -3.31 -0.04 -7.13
CA THR A 164 -3.53 1.33 -6.66
C THR A 164 -4.60 2.11 -7.43
N ILE A 165 -5.14 1.60 -8.55
CA ILE A 165 -6.12 2.36 -9.34
C ILE A 165 -7.52 2.21 -8.76
N SER A 166 -8.06 3.29 -8.19
CA SER A 166 -9.49 3.48 -7.93
C SER A 166 -10.22 3.60 -9.27
N ILE A 167 -11.26 2.80 -9.49
CA ILE A 167 -12.10 2.88 -10.69
C ILE A 167 -13.55 2.94 -10.21
N PRO A 168 -14.27 4.07 -10.40
CA PRO A 168 -15.68 4.20 -10.02
C PRO A 168 -16.66 3.37 -10.88
#